data_AF-A0A0J6FKA3-F1
#
_entry.id   AF-A0A0J6FKA3-F1
#
_cell.length_a   1.000
_cell.length_b   1.000
_cell.length_c   1.000
_cell.angle_alpha   90.00
_cell.angle_beta   90.00
_cell.angle_gamma   90.00
#
_symmetry.space_group_name_H-M   'P 1'
#
loop_
_entity.id
_entity.type
_entity.pdbx_description
1 polymer ?
#
loop_
_entity_poly.entity_id
_entity_poly.type
_entity_poly.pdbx_seq_one_letter_code
_entity_poly.pdbx_strand_id
1 'polypeptide(L)'
;MASGDYIPMGTETEYFWYQSRWSLNLIPDPQDTDPIRYAILACLAEELVHAFNWRLSLGMRRDGRHLYRERDEDPYPPYDPETVAPWTKNVPPVDAQWTVGLPADVVDVAGRLVLEEGGVNETFAKRNIVTNVGWLYTI
;
A
#
# COMPACT_ATOMS: atom_id res chain seq x y z
N MET A 1 2.58 17.22 -12.48
CA MET A 1 3.55 16.19 -12.06
C MET A 1 3.71 16.29 -10.55
N ALA A 2 3.02 15.45 -9.76
CA ALA A 2 3.40 15.23 -8.37
C ALA A 2 4.88 14.79 -8.39
N SER A 3 5.71 15.32 -7.50
CA SER A 3 7.15 15.53 -7.70
C SER A 3 8.04 14.29 -7.88
N GLY A 4 7.50 13.08 -8.07
CA GLY A 4 8.26 11.83 -8.09
C GLY A 4 9.01 11.54 -6.78
N ASP A 5 8.78 12.39 -5.77
CA ASP A 5 9.51 12.40 -4.53
C ASP A 5 8.72 11.61 -3.50
N TYR A 6 8.94 10.30 -3.48
CA TYR A 6 8.31 9.38 -2.55
C TYR A 6 9.03 9.30 -1.19
N ILE A 7 10.03 10.16 -0.95
CA ILE A 7 10.76 10.23 0.33
C ILE A 7 9.82 10.30 1.54
N PRO A 8 8.75 11.12 1.54
CA PRO A 8 7.83 11.15 2.67
C PRO A 8 7.16 9.80 2.93
N MET A 9 6.90 8.99 1.90
CA MET A 9 6.18 7.72 2.06
C MET A 9 6.94 6.72 2.91
N GLY A 10 8.27 6.65 2.77
CA GLY A 10 9.09 5.79 3.61
C GLY A 10 9.00 6.18 5.09
N THR A 11 9.07 7.49 5.36
CA THR A 11 8.98 8.06 6.72
C THR A 11 7.60 7.82 7.34
N GLU A 12 6.53 8.07 6.60
CA GLU A 12 5.16 7.83 7.07
C GLU A 12 4.89 6.34 7.32
N THR A 13 5.39 5.47 6.45
CA THR A 13 5.25 4.01 6.61
C THR A 13 6.01 3.50 7.84
N GLU A 14 7.20 4.05 8.11
CA GLU A 14 7.94 3.78 9.33
C GLU A 14 7.22 4.30 10.57
N TYR A 15 6.69 5.51 10.52
CA TYR A 15 5.88 6.08 11.61
C TYR A 15 4.70 5.17 11.96
N PHE A 16 3.89 4.76 10.96
CA PHE A 16 2.76 3.86 11.14
C PHE A 16 3.17 2.49 11.67
N TRP A 17 4.30 1.95 11.23
CA TRP A 17 4.82 0.67 11.68
C TRP A 17 5.03 0.63 13.19
N TYR A 18 5.65 1.66 13.76
CA TYR A 18 5.92 1.73 15.19
C TYR A 18 4.69 2.10 16.05
N GLN A 19 3.56 2.46 15.44
CA GLN A 19 2.30 2.64 16.15
C GLN A 19 1.66 1.28 16.53
N SER A 20 2.32 0.49 17.38
CA SER A 20 1.91 -0.87 17.77
C SER A 20 0.58 -0.97 18.54
N ARG A 21 -0.05 0.15 18.91
CA ARG A 21 -1.32 0.18 19.67
C ARG A 21 -2.56 -0.01 18.81
N TRP A 22 -2.44 -0.01 17.49
CA TRP A 22 -3.57 -0.21 16.57
C TRP A 22 -3.19 -1.17 15.44
N SER A 23 -4.18 -1.90 14.91
CA SER A 23 -4.01 -2.86 13.81
C SER A 23 -4.54 -2.27 12.51
N LEU A 24 -3.93 -2.69 11.39
CA LEU A 24 -4.30 -2.24 10.05
C LEU A 24 -5.76 -2.61 9.69
N ASN A 25 -6.30 -3.68 10.26
CA ASN A 25 -7.68 -4.08 10.00
C ASN A 25 -8.72 -3.13 10.65
N LEU A 26 -8.30 -2.27 11.56
CA LEU A 26 -9.13 -1.27 12.25
C LEU A 26 -9.07 0.11 11.59
N ILE A 27 -8.35 0.28 10.47
CA ILE A 27 -8.38 1.55 9.72
C ILE A 27 -9.84 1.85 9.36
N PRO A 28 -10.41 2.97 9.83
CA PRO A 28 -11.79 3.30 9.56
C PRO A 28 -11.99 3.62 8.08
N ASP A 29 -13.18 3.30 7.57
CA ASP A 29 -13.58 3.68 6.22
C ASP A 29 -13.69 5.21 6.11
N PRO A 30 -12.89 5.88 5.26
CA PRO A 30 -12.96 7.33 5.10
C PRO A 30 -14.26 7.80 4.42
N GLN A 31 -15.01 6.92 3.76
CA GLN A 31 -16.21 7.26 2.98
C GLN A 31 -15.95 8.42 2.01
N ASP A 32 -14.81 8.37 1.33
CA ASP A 32 -14.35 9.47 0.49
C ASP A 32 -15.26 9.65 -0.72
N THR A 33 -15.73 10.88 -0.95
CA THR A 33 -16.64 11.22 -2.03
C THR A 33 -15.95 11.26 -3.40
N ASP A 34 -14.62 11.41 -3.43
CA ASP A 34 -13.83 11.33 -4.65
C ASP A 34 -13.50 9.86 -4.93
N PRO A 35 -14.06 9.26 -5.99
CA PRO A 35 -13.91 7.83 -6.22
C PRO A 35 -12.49 7.43 -6.61
N ILE A 36 -11.72 8.33 -7.23
CA ILE A 36 -10.31 8.07 -7.58
C ILE A 36 -9.47 8.07 -6.31
N ARG A 37 -9.63 9.09 -5.47
CA ARG A 37 -8.92 9.15 -4.18
C ARG A 37 -9.30 7.97 -3.29
N TYR A 38 -10.57 7.59 -3.27
CA TYR A 38 -11.02 6.44 -2.48
C TYR A 38 -10.36 5.13 -2.92
N ALA A 39 -10.25 4.90 -4.24
CA ALA A 39 -9.54 3.74 -4.79
C ALA A 39 -8.06 3.73 -4.41
N ILE A 40 -7.38 4.89 -4.47
CA ILE A 40 -5.97 5.02 -4.04
C ILE A 40 -5.83 4.70 -2.56
N LEU A 41 -6.68 5.27 -1.69
CA LEU A 41 -6.65 5.01 -0.24
C LEU A 41 -6.87 3.53 0.08
N ALA A 42 -7.79 2.86 -0.62
CA ALA A 42 -8.02 1.43 -0.46
C ALA A 42 -6.79 0.60 -0.82
N CYS A 43 -6.14 0.91 -1.95
CA CYS A 43 -4.91 0.24 -2.37
C CYS A 43 -3.75 0.48 -1.39
N LEU A 44 -3.59 1.71 -0.87
CA LEU A 44 -2.58 2.03 0.13
C LEU A 44 -2.78 1.24 1.42
N ALA A 45 -4.02 1.16 1.92
CA ALA A 45 -4.34 0.39 3.11
C ALA A 45 -4.06 -1.11 2.93
N GLU A 46 -4.34 -1.66 1.74
CA GLU A 46 -4.02 -3.05 1.40
C GLU A 46 -2.50 -3.29 1.27
N GLU A 47 -1.76 -2.39 0.60
CA GLU A 47 -0.32 -2.52 0.44
C GLU A 47 0.47 -2.32 1.75
N LEU A 48 -0.03 -1.49 2.67
CA LEU A 48 0.55 -1.40 4.02
C LEU A 48 0.53 -2.77 4.72
N VAL A 49 -0.51 -3.57 4.53
CA VAL A 49 -0.58 -4.93 5.09
C VAL A 49 0.48 -5.83 4.46
N HIS A 50 0.67 -5.75 3.14
CA HIS A 50 1.71 -6.51 2.45
C HIS A 50 3.12 -6.12 2.93
N ALA A 51 3.41 -4.82 3.02
CA ALA A 51 4.67 -4.29 3.52
C ALA A 51 4.93 -4.69 4.99
N PHE A 52 3.90 -4.63 5.84
CA PHE A 52 4.04 -4.99 7.26
C PHE A 52 4.26 -6.49 7.44
N ASN A 53 3.51 -7.33 6.72
CA ASN A 53 3.70 -8.78 6.78
C ASN A 53 5.08 -9.19 6.23
N TRP A 54 5.59 -8.50 5.21
CA TRP A 54 6.96 -8.68 4.77
C TRP A 54 7.97 -8.37 5.89
N ARG A 55 7.87 -7.21 6.57
CA ARG A 55 8.72 -6.89 7.72
C ARG A 55 8.61 -7.92 8.86
N LEU A 56 7.38 -8.34 9.19
CA LEU A 56 7.12 -9.34 10.24
C LEU A 56 7.77 -10.68 9.89
N SER A 57 7.72 -11.10 8.61
CA SER A 57 8.36 -12.32 8.11
C SER A 57 9.89 -12.28 8.21
N LEU A 58 10.50 -11.09 8.15
CA LEU A 58 11.93 -10.90 8.36
C LEU A 58 12.32 -10.89 9.84
N GLY A 59 11.37 -11.07 10.75
CA GLY A 59 11.59 -11.02 12.19
C GLY A 59 11.47 -9.62 12.80
N MET A 60 11.15 -8.60 12.02
CA MET A 60 10.95 -7.26 12.59
C MET A 60 9.69 -7.23 13.46
N ARG A 61 9.67 -6.40 14.51
CA ARG A 61 8.48 -6.22 15.36
C ARG A 61 8.13 -4.74 15.47
N ARG A 62 6.82 -4.48 15.54
CA ARG A 62 6.24 -3.13 15.62
C ARG A 62 6.55 -2.41 16.94
N ASP A 63 6.94 -3.17 17.98
CA ASP A 63 7.40 -2.64 19.27
C ASP A 63 8.93 -2.44 19.33
N GLY A 64 9.64 -2.66 18.21
CA GLY A 64 11.09 -2.56 18.12
C GLY A 64 11.85 -3.76 18.67
N ARG A 65 11.18 -4.77 19.24
CA ARG A 65 11.82 -5.98 19.78
C ARG A 65 11.99 -7.03 18.70
N HIS A 66 12.83 -6.72 17.71
CA HIS A 66 13.08 -7.58 16.56
C HIS A 66 13.61 -8.96 16.98
N LEU A 67 13.21 -9.99 16.22
CA LEU A 67 13.72 -11.35 16.34
C LEU A 67 14.73 -11.56 15.21
N TYR A 68 16.00 -11.69 15.56
CA TYR A 68 17.07 -11.92 14.60
C TYR A 68 17.35 -13.41 14.48
N ARG A 69 17.65 -13.85 13.26
CA ARG A 69 18.24 -15.16 13.02
C ARG A 69 19.72 -15.12 13.37
N GLU A 70 20.24 -16.16 14.00
CA GLU A 70 21.67 -16.25 14.30
C GLU A 70 22.46 -16.75 13.09
N ARG A 71 21.82 -17.60 12.27
CA ARG A 71 22.37 -18.17 11.04
C ARG A 71 21.37 -18.05 9.91
N ASP A 72 21.86 -17.99 8.67
CA ASP A 72 20.99 -17.89 7.49
C ASP A 72 20.11 -19.13 7.28
N GLU A 73 20.54 -20.27 7.80
CA GLU A 73 19.83 -21.56 7.77
C GLU A 73 18.68 -21.64 8.78
N ASP A 74 18.66 -20.75 9.78
CA ASP A 74 17.59 -20.73 10.78
C ASP A 74 16.25 -20.38 10.11
N PRO A 75 15.16 -21.01 10.55
CA PRO A 75 13.84 -20.69 10.02
C PRO A 75 13.48 -19.22 10.29
N TYR A 76 12.69 -18.63 9.40
CA TYR A 76 12.16 -17.29 9.63
C TYR A 76 11.30 -17.25 10.89
N PRO A 77 11.38 -16.17 11.72
CA PRO A 77 10.62 -16.10 12.96
C PRO A 77 9.11 -16.16 12.71
N PRO A 78 8.34 -16.91 13.52
CA PRO A 78 6.88 -16.94 13.40
C PRO A 78 6.29 -15.57 13.71
N TYR A 79 5.19 -15.21 13.05
CA TYR A 79 4.48 -13.96 13.28
C TYR A 79 2.97 -14.13 13.06
N ASP A 80 2.18 -13.30 13.73
CA ASP A 80 0.75 -13.16 13.47
C ASP A 80 0.55 -12.15 12.32
N PRO A 81 -0.03 -12.55 11.17
CA PRO A 81 -0.17 -11.65 10.04
C PRO A 81 -1.16 -10.51 10.31
N GLU A 82 -0.81 -9.31 9.88
CA GLU A 82 -1.76 -8.22 9.73
C GLU A 82 -2.77 -8.55 8.64
N THR A 83 -3.99 -8.04 8.79
CA THR A 83 -5.09 -8.27 7.85
C THR A 83 -5.65 -6.95 7.33
N VAL A 84 -6.20 -6.98 6.12
CA VAL A 84 -6.76 -5.79 5.46
C VAL A 84 -8.01 -5.28 6.17
N ALA A 85 -8.19 -3.97 6.17
CA ALA A 85 -9.42 -3.34 6.65
C ALA A 85 -10.61 -3.79 5.79
N PRO A 86 -11.74 -4.24 6.37
CA PRO A 86 -12.83 -4.83 5.59
C PRO A 86 -13.42 -3.93 4.50
N TRP A 87 -13.38 -2.61 4.69
CA TRP A 87 -13.95 -1.64 3.75
C TRP A 87 -13.23 -1.62 2.40
N THR A 88 -11.91 -1.89 2.38
CA THR A 88 -11.13 -1.80 1.13
C THR A 88 -11.64 -2.76 0.07
N LYS A 89 -12.12 -3.94 0.49
CA LYS A 89 -12.68 -4.99 -0.38
C LYS A 89 -13.90 -4.54 -1.19
N ASN A 90 -14.60 -3.50 -0.73
CA ASN A 90 -15.82 -3.01 -1.36
C ASN A 90 -15.56 -1.80 -2.27
N VAL A 91 -14.32 -1.30 -2.34
CA VAL A 91 -13.98 -0.14 -3.16
C VAL A 91 -13.80 -0.58 -4.61
N PRO A 92 -14.60 -0.05 -5.56
CA PRO A 92 -14.57 -0.47 -6.95
C PRO A 92 -13.30 0.00 -7.67
N PRO A 93 -12.98 -0.58 -8.83
CA PRO A 93 -11.96 -0.04 -9.73
C PRO A 93 -12.29 1.37 -10.21
N VAL A 94 -11.26 2.15 -10.55
CA VAL A 94 -11.42 3.45 -11.19
C VAL A 94 -12.11 3.28 -12.54
N ASP A 95 -13.26 3.94 -12.70
CA ASP A 95 -14.02 3.99 -13.93
C ASP A 95 -13.42 5.02 -14.90
N ALA A 96 -13.35 4.68 -16.19
CA ALA A 96 -12.85 5.56 -17.24
C ALA A 96 -13.64 6.89 -17.32
N GLN A 97 -14.90 6.93 -16.91
CA GLN A 97 -15.67 8.17 -16.87
C GLN A 97 -15.12 9.17 -15.83
N TRP A 98 -14.46 8.69 -14.77
CA TRP A 98 -13.87 9.54 -13.74
C TRP A 98 -12.55 10.16 -14.20
N THR A 99 -11.91 9.60 -15.22
CA THR A 99 -10.61 10.07 -15.73
C THR A 99 -10.72 11.05 -16.90
N VAL A 100 -11.93 11.34 -17.42
CA VAL A 100 -12.16 12.20 -18.60
C VAL A 100 -11.59 13.62 -18.44
N GLY A 101 -11.55 14.15 -17.22
CA GLY A 101 -11.02 15.49 -16.93
C GLY A 101 -9.55 15.51 -16.52
N LEU A 102 -8.90 14.36 -16.43
CA LEU A 102 -7.49 14.28 -16.04
C LEU A 102 -6.56 14.58 -17.22
N PRO A 103 -5.34 15.08 -16.95
CA PRO A 103 -4.32 15.21 -17.96
C PRO A 103 -4.07 13.91 -18.74
N ALA A 104 -3.85 14.01 -20.05
CA ALA A 104 -3.68 12.82 -20.91
C ALA A 104 -2.40 12.02 -20.60
N ASP A 105 -1.43 12.63 -19.91
CA ASP A 105 -0.20 11.99 -19.46
C ASP A 105 -0.37 11.12 -18.19
N VAL A 106 -1.53 11.20 -17.51
CA VAL A 106 -1.82 10.38 -16.31
C VAL A 106 -2.90 9.33 -16.57
N VAL A 107 -3.30 9.12 -17.83
CA VAL A 107 -4.27 8.11 -18.24
C VAL A 107 -3.74 7.38 -19.46
N ASP A 108 -3.69 6.04 -19.41
CA ASP A 108 -3.22 5.26 -20.56
C ASP A 108 -4.31 5.02 -21.61
N VAL A 109 -3.93 4.38 -22.72
CA VAL A 109 -4.84 4.03 -23.83
C VAL A 109 -5.98 3.09 -23.43
N ALA A 110 -5.84 2.38 -22.29
CA ALA A 110 -6.87 1.51 -21.74
C ALA A 110 -7.76 2.23 -20.72
N GLY A 111 -7.56 3.53 -20.49
CA GLY A 111 -8.33 4.33 -19.54
C GLY A 111 -7.92 4.12 -18.08
N ARG A 112 -6.74 3.52 -17.83
CA ARG A 112 -6.23 3.29 -16.46
C ARG A 112 -5.51 4.53 -15.96
N LEU A 113 -5.62 4.79 -14.66
CA LEU A 113 -4.88 5.85 -13.99
C LEU A 113 -3.41 5.46 -13.89
N VAL A 114 -2.51 6.26 -14.46
CA VAL A 114 -1.06 6.03 -14.43
C VAL A 114 -0.43 6.98 -13.41
N LEU A 115 0.03 6.42 -12.28
CA LEU A 115 0.82 7.16 -11.29
C LEU A 115 2.32 6.99 -11.53
N GLU A 116 2.72 5.84 -12.06
CA GLU A 116 4.10 5.54 -12.44
C GLU A 116 4.10 4.64 -13.68
N GLU A 117 4.81 5.06 -14.73
CA GLU A 117 4.88 4.32 -15.99
C GLU A 117 5.56 2.96 -15.79
N GLY A 118 5.01 1.90 -16.41
CA GLY A 118 5.52 0.54 -16.25
C GLY A 118 5.23 -0.08 -14.89
N GLY A 119 4.34 0.52 -14.07
CA GLY A 119 3.90 -0.04 -12.80
C GLY A 119 3.24 -1.42 -12.94
N VAL A 120 3.59 -2.34 -12.05
CA VAL A 120 3.13 -3.75 -12.09
C VAL A 120 2.49 -4.24 -10.79
N ASN A 121 2.20 -3.36 -9.84
CA ASN A 121 1.61 -3.78 -8.57
C ASN A 121 0.18 -4.35 -8.75
N GLU A 122 -0.04 -5.57 -8.25
CA GLU A 122 -1.32 -6.29 -8.42
C GLU A 122 -2.48 -5.68 -7.61
N THR A 123 -2.21 -5.14 -6.43
CA THR A 123 -3.23 -4.52 -5.57
C THR A 123 -3.82 -3.29 -6.23
N PHE A 124 -2.96 -2.42 -6.78
CA PHE A 124 -3.37 -1.25 -7.56
C PHE A 124 -3.97 -1.64 -8.91
N ALA A 125 -3.46 -2.69 -9.57
CA ALA A 125 -4.00 -3.17 -10.84
C ALA A 125 -5.47 -3.62 -10.73
N LYS A 126 -5.88 -4.23 -9.60
CA LYS A 126 -7.30 -4.57 -9.33
C LYS A 126 -8.23 -3.37 -9.41
N ARG A 127 -7.70 -2.15 -9.23
CA ARG A 127 -8.47 -0.90 -9.27
C ARG A 127 -8.18 -0.03 -10.50
N ASN A 128 -7.63 -0.60 -11.57
CA ASN A 128 -7.24 0.12 -12.79
C ASN A 128 -6.21 1.23 -12.55
N ILE A 129 -5.30 1.03 -11.61
CA ILE A 129 -4.21 1.98 -11.32
C ILE A 129 -2.86 1.32 -11.63
N VAL A 130 -2.02 2.03 -12.37
CA VAL A 130 -0.67 1.61 -12.77
C VAL A 130 0.34 2.34 -11.89
N THR A 131 1.03 1.60 -11.03
CA THR A 131 2.06 2.13 -10.13
C THR A 131 3.00 1.04 -9.61
N ASN A 132 4.14 1.43 -9.04
CA ASN A 132 4.96 0.59 -8.19
C ASN A 132 4.86 1.05 -6.73
N VAL A 133 5.21 0.16 -5.81
CA VAL A 133 4.99 0.36 -4.36
C VAL A 133 6.24 0.17 -3.53
N GLY A 134 7.43 0.09 -4.16
CA GLY A 134 8.69 -0.19 -3.46
C GLY A 134 9.00 0.79 -2.33
N TRP A 135 8.48 2.02 -2.40
CA TRP A 135 8.59 3.05 -1.37
C TRP A 135 7.81 2.75 -0.07
N LEU A 136 6.93 1.73 -0.05
CA LEU A 136 6.34 1.18 1.19
C LEU A 136 7.23 0.13 1.86
N TYR A 137 8.15 -0.49 1.12
CA TYR A 137 8.97 -1.61 1.56
C TYR A 137 10.34 -1.11 2.04
N THR A 138 10.34 -0.25 3.06
CA THR A 138 11.57 0.27 3.68
C THR A 138 11.98 -0.58 4.89
N ILE A 139 13.28 -0.60 5.23
CA ILE A 139 13.86 -1.24 6.42
C ILE A 139 14.65 -0.18 7.18
#